data_AF-A0A2T8F8W9-F1
#
_entry.id   AF-A0A2T8F8W9-F1
#
_cell.length_a   1.000
_cell.length_b   1.000
_cell.length_c   1.000
_cell.angle_alpha   90.00
_cell.angle_beta   90.00
_cell.angle_gamma   90.00
#
_symmetry.space_group_name_H-M   'P 1'
#
loop_
_entity.id
_entity.type
_entity.pdbx_description
1 polymer ?
#
loop_
_entity_poly.entity_id
_entity_poly.type
_entity_poly.pdbx_seq_one_letter_code
_entity_poly.pdbx_strand_id
1 'polypeptide(L)'
;MGAALRELRRVLAVLGASELRTQENPAAVGEVAAAISPWRLPAEVEQFWRLTDGYSSSLSLFPHPHAADPQFALECWHEHQQQPGMTPDLLFPVCYESHAFLLVELDGPPGTGGACFTWAYGLEPFVLVASDLTSYLEVAAQTLEVGRVERHERDGQTFLRFDDTAFQAALRDRLVRDPHPRYGDRMEVDWHPSAWPEHWLASAGPAAAEQHARGATTTIAALRRNLVAGVSGRVHAQVLELWGLSEGVRVSVDDGTGVLHIWCPSAVTMFGPASPGRFEFDVVITPDAPHATHAEAVAVRLLDPEA
;
A
#
# COMPACT_ATOMS: atom_id res chain seq x y z
N MET A 1 -3.81 -15.79 18.23
CA MET A 1 -2.74 -14.92 18.77
C MET A 1 -2.05 -15.41 20.06
N GLY A 2 -2.71 -15.48 21.22
CA GLY A 2 -2.01 -15.73 22.50
C GLY A 2 -1.20 -17.04 22.59
N ALA A 3 -1.62 -18.10 21.91
CA ALA A 3 -0.84 -19.34 21.81
C ALA A 3 0.40 -19.18 20.91
N ALA A 4 0.25 -18.60 19.71
CA ALA A 4 1.34 -18.34 18.78
C ALA A 4 2.44 -17.47 19.40
N LEU A 5 2.08 -16.41 20.13
CA LEU A 5 3.06 -15.58 20.83
C LEU A 5 3.79 -16.30 21.97
N ARG A 6 3.08 -17.16 22.72
CA ARG A 6 3.74 -17.99 23.74
C ARG A 6 4.74 -18.95 23.11
N GLU A 7 4.38 -19.53 21.98
CA GLU A 7 5.24 -20.45 21.26
C GLU A 7 6.47 -19.74 20.68
N LEU A 8 6.28 -18.58 20.06
CA LEU A 8 7.38 -17.74 19.61
C LEU A 8 8.33 -17.37 20.76
N ARG A 9 7.79 -16.93 21.91
CA ARG A 9 8.60 -16.64 23.12
C ARG A 9 9.39 -17.86 23.58
N ARG A 10 8.78 -19.05 23.58
CA ARG A 10 9.43 -20.29 23.96
C ARG A 10 10.62 -20.59 23.04
N VAL A 11 10.43 -20.50 21.72
CA VAL A 11 11.48 -20.78 20.74
C VAL A 11 12.60 -19.75 20.83
N LEU A 12 12.27 -18.46 20.93
CA LEU A 12 13.26 -17.39 21.12
C LEU A 12 14.10 -17.59 22.38
N ALA A 13 13.48 -18.01 23.50
CA ALA A 13 14.19 -18.31 24.74
C ALA A 13 15.16 -19.50 24.60
N VAL A 14 14.76 -20.55 23.86
CA VAL A 14 15.64 -21.70 23.56
C VAL A 14 16.84 -21.28 22.72
N LEU A 15 16.65 -20.33 21.80
CA LEU A 15 17.71 -19.77 20.95
C LEU A 15 18.59 -18.74 21.70
N GLY A 16 18.33 -18.47 22.97
CA GLY A 16 19.08 -17.51 23.78
C GLY A 16 18.84 -16.05 23.40
N ALA A 17 17.73 -15.77 22.71
CA ALA A 17 17.32 -14.41 22.41
C ALA A 17 16.84 -13.68 23.67
N SER A 18 16.94 -12.35 23.67
CA SER A 18 16.35 -11.52 24.72
C SER A 18 14.83 -11.75 24.83
N GLU A 19 14.20 -11.40 25.94
CA GLU A 19 12.75 -11.50 26.08
C GLU A 19 12.02 -10.47 25.21
N LEU A 20 10.88 -10.85 24.60
CA LEU A 20 10.02 -9.89 23.92
C LEU A 20 9.55 -8.83 24.91
N ARG A 21 9.92 -7.58 24.67
CA ARG A 21 9.49 -6.45 25.50
C ARG A 21 7.98 -6.30 25.42
N THR A 22 7.39 -5.93 26.56
CA THR A 22 5.95 -5.63 26.65
C THR A 22 5.73 -4.16 26.30
N GLN A 23 4.57 -3.85 25.74
CA GLN A 23 4.19 -2.49 25.37
C GLN A 23 4.29 -1.52 26.56
N GLU A 24 5.06 -0.44 26.40
CA GLU A 24 5.25 0.59 27.43
C GLU A 24 4.21 1.71 27.33
N ASN A 25 3.63 1.92 26.14
CA ASN A 25 2.57 2.90 25.90
C ASN A 25 1.26 2.21 25.47
N PRO A 26 0.38 1.82 26.43
CA PRO A 26 -0.89 1.18 26.09
C PRO A 26 -1.88 2.11 25.37
N ALA A 27 -1.68 3.44 25.44
CA ALA A 27 -2.53 4.40 24.73
C ALA A 27 -2.28 4.42 23.21
N ALA A 28 -1.07 4.03 22.77
CA ALA A 28 -0.68 4.08 21.35
C ALA A 28 -1.63 3.26 20.45
N VAL A 29 -2.07 2.08 20.91
CA VAL A 29 -3.03 1.26 20.15
C VAL A 29 -4.40 1.96 20.02
N GLY A 30 -4.80 2.74 21.04
CA GLY A 30 -6.01 3.55 20.99
C GLY A 30 -5.89 4.74 20.05
N GLU A 31 -4.71 5.35 19.95
CA GLU A 31 -4.42 6.43 18.99
C GLU A 31 -4.49 5.91 17.54
N VAL A 32 -3.90 4.74 17.26
CA VAL A 32 -4.05 4.07 15.97
C VAL A 32 -5.53 3.85 15.64
N ALA A 33 -6.29 3.25 16.57
CA ALA A 33 -7.70 2.95 16.35
C ALA A 33 -8.54 4.21 16.08
N ALA A 34 -8.20 5.34 16.71
CA ALA A 34 -8.86 6.62 16.44
C ALA A 34 -8.50 7.18 15.06
N ALA A 35 -7.24 7.07 14.65
CA ALA A 35 -6.74 7.62 13.39
C ALA A 35 -7.26 6.89 12.15
N ILE A 36 -7.40 5.56 12.22
CA ILE A 36 -7.84 4.74 11.08
C ILE A 36 -9.36 4.68 10.91
N SER A 37 -10.14 5.34 11.77
CA SER A 37 -11.61 5.35 11.69
C SER A 37 -12.08 5.87 10.32
N PRO A 38 -13.06 5.22 9.65
CA PRO A 38 -14.02 4.24 10.17
C PRO A 38 -13.53 2.78 10.19
N TRP A 39 -12.30 2.50 9.73
CA TRP A 39 -11.70 1.17 9.74
C TRP A 39 -11.32 0.76 11.16
N ARG A 40 -11.06 -0.53 11.36
CA ARG A 40 -10.60 -1.08 12.65
C ARG A 40 -9.41 -1.98 12.45
N LEU A 41 -8.53 -2.02 13.45
CA LEU A 41 -7.46 -3.01 13.51
C LEU A 41 -8.07 -4.40 13.67
N PRO A 42 -7.58 -5.41 12.93
CA PRO A 42 -7.90 -6.80 13.23
C PRO A 42 -7.49 -7.15 14.66
N ALA A 43 -8.30 -7.98 15.33
CA ALA A 43 -8.11 -8.33 16.74
C ALA A 43 -6.73 -8.93 17.03
N GLU A 44 -6.16 -9.65 16.05
CA GLU A 44 -4.82 -10.23 16.10
C GLU A 44 -3.73 -9.17 16.22
N VAL A 45 -3.82 -8.08 15.44
CA VAL A 45 -2.85 -6.98 15.47
C VAL A 45 -2.94 -6.23 16.80
N GLU A 46 -4.16 -5.94 17.24
CA GLU A 46 -4.40 -5.30 18.54
C GLU A 46 -3.83 -6.13 19.69
N GLN A 47 -4.05 -7.45 19.68
CA GLN A 47 -3.50 -8.36 20.67
C GLN A 47 -1.97 -8.47 20.59
N PHE A 48 -1.41 -8.46 19.39
CA PHE A 48 0.04 -8.45 19.18
C PHE A 48 0.67 -7.24 19.88
N TRP A 49 0.25 -6.02 19.54
CA TRP A 49 0.81 -4.79 20.13
C TRP A 49 0.44 -4.54 21.59
N ARG A 50 -0.56 -5.22 22.14
CA ARG A 50 -0.81 -5.23 23.60
C ARG A 50 0.17 -6.12 24.35
N LEU A 51 0.66 -7.17 23.70
CA LEU A 51 1.52 -8.17 24.30
C LEU A 51 3.01 -7.92 24.00
N THR A 52 3.33 -7.12 22.98
CA THR A 52 4.69 -6.77 22.57
C THR A 52 4.81 -5.26 22.32
N ASP A 53 6.00 -4.69 22.49
CA ASP A 53 6.28 -3.30 22.12
C ASP A 53 6.48 -3.10 20.60
N GLY A 54 6.52 -4.19 19.82
CA GLY A 54 6.73 -4.17 18.38
C GLY A 54 8.17 -3.94 17.94
N TYR A 55 9.08 -3.47 18.81
CA TYR A 55 10.44 -3.04 18.44
C TYR A 55 11.57 -3.66 19.29
N SER A 56 11.25 -4.65 20.13
CA SER A 56 12.23 -5.37 20.95
C SER A 56 13.44 -5.89 20.14
N SER A 57 14.66 -5.75 20.68
CA SER A 57 15.88 -6.30 20.05
C SER A 57 15.85 -7.81 19.84
N SER A 58 14.98 -8.53 20.55
CA SER A 58 14.68 -9.95 20.32
C SER A 58 13.96 -10.22 19.00
N LEU A 59 13.27 -9.21 18.47
CA LEU A 59 12.65 -9.22 17.15
C LEU A 59 13.67 -8.99 16.03
N SER A 60 14.96 -8.82 16.33
CA SER A 60 16.02 -8.95 15.30
C SER A 60 16.16 -10.38 14.76
N LEU A 61 15.56 -11.37 15.43
CA LEU A 61 15.37 -12.74 14.93
C LEU A 61 14.06 -12.91 14.17
N PHE A 62 13.23 -11.87 14.11
CA PHE A 62 11.98 -11.89 13.38
C PHE A 62 12.27 -11.78 11.87
N PRO A 63 11.47 -12.41 11.01
CA PRO A 63 11.67 -12.31 9.57
C PRO A 63 11.69 -10.87 9.09
N HIS A 64 12.50 -10.61 8.05
CA HIS A 64 12.40 -9.37 7.30
C HIS A 64 11.02 -9.27 6.63
N PRO A 65 10.32 -8.12 6.71
CA PRO A 65 10.65 -6.93 7.50
C PRO A 65 10.30 -7.06 8.99
N HIS A 66 11.09 -6.40 9.86
CA HIS A 66 10.89 -6.42 11.31
C HIS A 66 9.60 -5.74 11.75
N ALA A 67 9.02 -6.24 12.84
CA ALA A 67 7.86 -5.63 13.47
C ALA A 67 8.13 -4.15 13.82
N ALA A 68 7.07 -3.34 13.70
CA ALA A 68 7.06 -1.95 14.09
C ALA A 68 6.26 -1.78 15.38
N ASP A 69 6.64 -0.79 16.19
CA ASP A 69 5.78 -0.29 17.25
C ASP A 69 4.56 0.45 16.67
N PRO A 70 3.45 0.56 17.43
CA PRO A 70 2.22 1.16 16.90
C PRO A 70 2.35 2.61 16.44
N GLN A 71 3.24 3.39 17.06
CA GLN A 71 3.40 4.79 16.71
C GLN A 71 4.13 4.93 15.38
N PHE A 72 5.24 4.21 15.21
CA PHE A 72 5.96 4.19 13.93
C PHE A 72 5.08 3.64 12.79
N ALA A 73 4.30 2.60 13.08
CA ALA A 73 3.35 2.06 12.12
C ALA A 73 2.29 3.09 11.68
N LEU A 74 1.79 3.90 12.61
CA LEU A 74 0.86 4.99 12.30
C LEU A 74 1.52 6.10 11.47
N GLU A 75 2.78 6.46 11.77
CA GLU A 75 3.55 7.43 10.99
C GLU A 75 3.71 6.95 9.54
N CYS A 76 4.12 5.70 9.32
CA CYS A 76 4.19 5.11 7.98
C CYS A 76 2.84 5.10 7.26
N TRP A 77 1.76 4.74 7.97
CA TRP A 77 0.42 4.77 7.39
C TRP A 77 0.05 6.18 6.93
N HIS A 78 0.30 7.21 7.75
CA HIS A 78 0.06 8.59 7.36
C HIS A 78 0.87 9.02 6.15
N GLU A 79 2.14 8.62 6.05
CA GLU A 79 2.98 8.88 4.88
C GLU A 79 2.40 8.26 3.61
N HIS A 80 1.93 7.01 3.67
CA HIS A 80 1.25 6.37 2.54
C HIS A 80 -0.03 7.10 2.14
N GLN A 81 -0.81 7.59 3.11
CA GLN A 81 -2.05 8.34 2.87
C GLN A 81 -1.81 9.72 2.24
N GLN A 82 -0.62 10.32 2.39
CA GLN A 82 -0.26 11.54 1.67
C GLN A 82 0.00 11.31 0.17
N GLN A 83 0.08 10.05 -0.27
CA GLN A 83 0.38 9.68 -1.65
C GLN A 83 -0.78 8.84 -2.22
N PRO A 84 -1.84 9.48 -2.73
CA PRO A 84 -2.98 8.80 -3.34
C PRO A 84 -2.54 7.75 -4.38
N GLY A 85 -3.03 6.52 -4.24
CA GLY A 85 -2.73 5.42 -5.15
C GLY A 85 -1.43 4.67 -4.85
N MET A 86 -0.69 5.05 -3.80
CA MET A 86 0.49 4.31 -3.34
C MET A 86 0.11 2.98 -2.70
N THR A 87 -0.80 3.01 -1.72
CA THR A 87 -1.34 1.82 -1.06
C THR A 87 -2.84 2.00 -0.85
N PRO A 88 -3.64 0.91 -0.84
CA PRO A 88 -5.03 0.99 -0.42
C PRO A 88 -5.14 1.49 1.02
N ASP A 89 -6.15 2.31 1.32
CA ASP A 89 -6.41 2.85 2.67
C ASP A 89 -6.70 1.74 3.69
N LEU A 90 -7.20 0.60 3.21
CA LEU A 90 -7.41 -0.62 3.99
C LEU A 90 -6.12 -1.36 4.36
N LEU A 91 -4.95 -1.02 3.84
CA LEU A 91 -3.70 -1.70 4.19
C LEU A 91 -2.91 -0.90 5.23
N PHE A 92 -2.70 -1.49 6.40
CA PHE A 92 -2.00 -0.88 7.51
C PHE A 92 -0.64 -1.57 7.77
N PRO A 93 0.48 -0.83 7.84
CA PRO A 93 1.78 -1.43 8.09
C PRO A 93 1.90 -1.94 9.52
N VAL A 94 2.40 -3.17 9.69
CA VAL A 94 2.68 -3.79 11.00
C VAL A 94 4.17 -4.12 11.14
N CYS A 95 4.87 -4.32 10.03
CA CYS A 95 6.32 -4.45 9.98
C CYS A 95 6.91 -3.48 8.96
N TYR A 96 8.13 -3.02 9.20
CA TYR A 96 8.90 -2.19 8.28
C TYR A 96 10.40 -2.41 8.45
N GLU A 97 11.11 -2.55 7.33
CA GLU A 97 12.56 -2.47 7.29
C GLU A 97 13.03 -2.13 5.87
N SER A 98 13.93 -1.14 5.73
CA SER A 98 14.60 -0.82 4.46
C SER A 98 13.65 -0.75 3.25
N HIS A 99 12.53 -0.03 3.38
CA HIS A 99 11.52 0.14 2.33
C HIS A 99 10.63 -1.08 2.02
N ALA A 100 10.75 -2.17 2.78
CA ALA A 100 9.84 -3.30 2.74
C ALA A 100 8.87 -3.26 3.93
N PHE A 101 7.63 -3.68 3.70
CA PHE A 101 6.54 -3.65 4.65
C PHE A 101 5.86 -5.01 4.75
N LEU A 102 5.39 -5.34 5.95
CA LEU A 102 4.27 -6.27 6.13
C LEU A 102 3.04 -5.41 6.41
N LEU A 103 2.12 -5.40 5.46
CA LEU A 103 0.84 -4.72 5.56
C LEU A 103 -0.22 -5.72 6.01
N VAL A 104 -1.16 -5.28 6.84
CA VAL A 104 -2.33 -6.05 7.24
C VAL A 104 -3.58 -5.33 6.76
N GLU A 105 -4.48 -6.07 6.13
CA GLU A 105 -5.78 -5.56 5.74
C GLU A 105 -6.64 -5.24 6.98
N LEU A 106 -7.18 -4.03 7.06
CA LEU A 106 -8.02 -3.55 8.15
C LEU A 106 -9.44 -4.14 8.07
N ASP A 107 -10.12 -4.19 9.21
CA ASP A 107 -11.54 -4.52 9.30
C ASP A 107 -12.40 -3.34 8.79
N GLY A 108 -13.37 -3.63 7.93
CA GLY A 108 -14.23 -2.61 7.33
C GLY A 108 -15.28 -3.18 6.38
N PRO A 109 -16.39 -2.47 6.10
CA PRO A 109 -17.30 -2.91 5.03
C PRO A 109 -16.51 -3.15 3.73
N PRO A 110 -16.59 -4.34 3.10
CA PRO A 110 -17.65 -5.35 3.25
C PRO A 110 -17.37 -6.53 4.20
N GLY A 111 -16.24 -6.62 4.92
CA GLY A 111 -15.95 -7.80 5.75
C GLY A 111 -14.82 -7.66 6.77
N THR A 112 -14.37 -8.79 7.29
CA THR A 112 -13.22 -8.86 8.19
C THR A 112 -11.92 -8.75 7.40
N GLY A 113 -10.97 -7.97 7.89
CA GLY A 113 -9.60 -7.90 7.39
C GLY A 113 -8.75 -9.05 7.94
N GLY A 114 -7.46 -8.78 8.10
CA GLY A 114 -6.48 -9.70 8.70
C GLY A 114 -5.45 -10.23 7.71
N ALA A 115 -5.77 -10.29 6.42
CA ALA A 115 -4.85 -10.75 5.39
C ALA A 115 -3.54 -9.96 5.40
N CYS A 116 -2.41 -10.67 5.38
CA CYS A 116 -1.08 -10.10 5.48
C CYS A 116 -0.41 -10.07 4.11
N PHE A 117 0.06 -8.90 3.69
CA PHE A 117 0.72 -8.66 2.42
C PHE A 117 2.14 -8.17 2.64
N THR A 118 3.11 -8.73 1.93
CA THR A 118 4.41 -8.05 1.77
C THR A 118 4.33 -7.07 0.61
N TRP A 119 4.97 -5.92 0.77
CA TRP A 119 5.06 -4.89 -0.25
C TRP A 119 6.35 -4.09 -0.07
N ALA A 120 6.90 -3.55 -1.16
CA ALA A 120 8.03 -2.64 -1.13
C ALA A 120 7.83 -1.50 -2.13
N TYR A 121 8.51 -0.38 -1.92
CA TYR A 121 8.56 0.68 -2.93
C TYR A 121 9.16 0.17 -4.25
N GLY A 122 8.89 0.89 -5.34
CA GLY A 122 9.48 0.59 -6.65
C GLY A 122 8.55 -0.17 -7.60
N LEU A 123 7.24 0.05 -7.49
CA LEU A 123 6.22 -0.57 -8.36
C LEU A 123 6.12 -2.10 -8.16
N GLU A 124 6.48 -2.58 -6.96
CA GLU A 124 6.34 -4.00 -6.60
C GLU A 124 4.89 -4.33 -6.23
N PRO A 125 4.38 -5.51 -6.61
CA PRO A 125 3.02 -5.93 -6.27
C PRO A 125 2.85 -6.16 -4.76
N PHE A 126 1.60 -6.11 -4.31
CA PHE A 126 1.21 -6.60 -2.99
C PHE A 126 1.11 -8.13 -3.04
N VAL A 127 1.96 -8.81 -2.28
CA VAL A 127 2.02 -10.28 -2.26
C VAL A 127 1.37 -10.79 -0.98
N LEU A 128 0.30 -11.56 -1.08
CA LEU A 128 -0.34 -12.23 0.05
C LEU A 128 0.61 -13.30 0.61
N VAL A 129 0.99 -13.15 1.88
CA VAL A 129 1.94 -14.05 2.55
C VAL A 129 1.32 -14.82 3.72
N ALA A 130 0.22 -14.34 4.31
CA ALA A 130 -0.51 -15.11 5.31
C ALA A 130 -1.98 -14.70 5.36
N SER A 131 -2.84 -15.65 5.76
CA SER A 131 -4.27 -15.40 5.96
C SER A 131 -4.56 -14.43 7.10
N ASP A 132 -3.70 -14.45 8.12
CA ASP A 132 -3.78 -13.61 9.31
C ASP A 132 -2.43 -13.55 10.03
N LEU A 133 -2.27 -12.57 10.94
CA LEU A 133 -1.03 -12.38 11.69
C LEU A 133 -0.71 -13.56 12.64
N THR A 134 -1.72 -14.30 13.11
CA THR A 134 -1.48 -15.50 13.93
C THR A 134 -0.79 -16.57 13.08
N SER A 135 -1.32 -16.85 11.89
CA SER A 135 -0.74 -17.80 10.93
C SER A 135 0.69 -17.42 10.52
N TYR A 136 0.95 -16.12 10.30
CA TYR A 136 2.29 -15.60 10.04
C TYR A 136 3.27 -15.91 11.19
N LEU A 137 2.86 -15.59 12.43
CA LEU A 137 3.66 -15.83 13.64
C LEU A 137 3.91 -17.32 13.92
N GLU A 138 2.94 -18.18 13.66
CA GLU A 138 3.08 -19.63 13.81
C GLU A 138 4.12 -20.19 12.84
N VAL A 139 4.11 -19.75 11.58
CA VAL A 139 5.12 -20.16 10.60
C VAL A 139 6.50 -19.62 10.96
N ALA A 140 6.58 -18.41 11.52
CA ALA A 140 7.85 -17.86 11.99
C ALA A 140 8.43 -18.70 13.14
N ALA A 141 7.60 -19.02 14.14
CA ALA A 141 8.01 -19.88 15.26
C ALA A 141 8.44 -21.28 14.79
N GLN A 142 7.70 -21.89 13.88
CA GLN A 142 8.04 -23.20 13.30
C GLN A 142 9.38 -23.18 12.55
N THR A 143 9.62 -22.10 11.78
CA THR A 143 10.87 -21.93 11.02
C THR A 143 12.07 -21.76 11.95
N LEU A 144 11.91 -20.98 13.03
CA LEU A 144 12.91 -20.87 14.09
C LEU A 144 13.17 -22.22 14.77
N GLU A 145 12.12 -22.99 15.08
CA GLU A 145 12.22 -24.25 15.81
C GLU A 145 13.00 -25.32 15.05
N VAL A 146 12.85 -25.40 13.72
CA VAL A 146 13.63 -26.36 12.90
C VAL A 146 15.09 -25.93 12.69
N GLY A 147 15.57 -24.93 13.44
CA GLY A 147 16.95 -24.50 13.45
C GLY A 147 17.39 -23.79 12.18
N ARG A 148 16.45 -23.23 11.40
CA ARG A 148 16.74 -22.42 10.21
C ARG A 148 17.12 -21.00 10.62
N VAL A 149 18.15 -20.94 11.44
CA VAL A 149 18.76 -19.72 11.95
C VAL A 149 20.25 -19.83 11.68
N GLU A 150 20.77 -18.94 10.88
CA GLU A 150 22.19 -18.87 10.59
C GLU A 150 22.91 -18.13 11.71
N ARG A 151 23.94 -18.74 12.28
CA ARG A 151 24.80 -18.05 13.25
C ARG A 151 25.91 -17.34 12.51
N HIS A 152 25.96 -16.02 12.67
CA HIS A 152 26.99 -15.17 12.10
C HIS A 152 27.85 -14.55 13.21
N GLU A 153 29.11 -14.27 12.90
CA GLU A 153 29.99 -13.51 13.78
C GLU A 153 30.50 -12.27 13.04
N ARG A 154 30.33 -11.10 13.67
CA ARG A 154 30.85 -9.83 13.17
C ARG A 154 31.38 -9.02 14.34
N ASP A 155 32.61 -8.53 14.21
CA ASP A 155 33.28 -7.70 15.23
C ASP A 155 33.31 -8.34 16.64
N GLY A 156 33.45 -9.66 16.70
CA GLY A 156 33.46 -10.42 17.97
C GLY A 156 32.08 -10.60 18.61
N GLN A 157 31.01 -10.18 17.94
CA GLN A 157 29.63 -10.40 18.35
C GLN A 157 29.00 -11.51 17.50
N THR A 158 28.41 -12.51 18.17
CA THR A 158 27.51 -13.45 17.50
C THR A 158 26.17 -12.78 17.30
N PHE A 159 25.67 -12.80 16.06
CA PHE A 159 24.27 -12.53 15.77
C PHE A 159 23.65 -13.73 15.05
N LEU A 160 22.36 -13.91 15.26
CA LEU A 160 21.58 -14.94 14.61
C LEU A 160 20.79 -14.28 13.48
N ARG A 161 20.78 -14.89 12.30
CA ARG A 161 20.05 -14.43 11.13
C ARG A 161 18.95 -15.43 10.81
N PHE A 162 17.75 -14.93 10.59
CA PHE A 162 16.61 -15.72 10.18
C PHE A 162 16.75 -16.18 8.71
N ASP A 163 16.42 -17.43 8.40
CA ASP A 163 16.38 -17.91 7.02
C ASP A 163 15.09 -17.42 6.33
N ASP A 164 15.15 -16.21 5.76
CA ASP A 164 14.03 -15.59 5.07
C ASP A 164 13.53 -16.45 3.90
N THR A 165 14.42 -17.16 3.20
CA THR A 165 14.02 -17.99 2.04
C THR A 165 13.17 -19.16 2.48
N ALA A 166 13.59 -19.86 3.53
CA ALA A 166 12.83 -20.93 4.14
C ALA A 166 11.47 -20.46 4.66
N PHE A 167 11.43 -19.30 5.28
CA PHE A 167 10.22 -18.73 5.84
C PHE A 167 9.21 -18.36 4.76
N GLN A 168 9.64 -17.65 3.71
CA GLN A 168 8.79 -17.30 2.57
C GLN A 168 8.25 -18.56 1.86
N ALA A 169 9.07 -19.60 1.74
CA ALA A 169 8.61 -20.88 1.21
C ALA A 169 7.55 -21.55 2.12
N ALA A 170 7.76 -21.53 3.44
CA ALA A 170 6.81 -22.12 4.40
C ALA A 170 5.46 -21.37 4.43
N LEU A 171 5.48 -20.04 4.29
CA LEU A 171 4.29 -19.20 4.16
C LEU A 171 3.51 -19.53 2.89
N ARG A 172 4.20 -19.59 1.74
CA ARG A 172 3.60 -19.99 0.46
C ARG A 172 2.98 -21.38 0.53
N ASP A 173 3.71 -22.36 1.07
CA ASP A 173 3.22 -23.74 1.24
C ASP A 173 1.98 -23.79 2.14
N ARG A 174 1.90 -22.92 3.15
CA ARG A 174 0.72 -22.83 4.02
C ARG A 174 -0.49 -22.31 3.23
N LEU A 175 -0.34 -21.22 2.49
CA LEU A 175 -1.43 -20.65 1.67
C LEU A 175 -1.91 -21.60 0.58
N VAL A 176 -1.03 -22.40 -0.02
CA VAL A 176 -1.44 -23.42 -1.00
C VAL A 176 -2.27 -24.54 -0.35
N ARG A 177 -1.94 -24.93 0.88
CA ARG A 177 -2.69 -25.97 1.61
C ARG A 177 -4.00 -25.46 2.19
N ASP A 178 -4.05 -24.19 2.56
CA ASP A 178 -5.19 -23.52 3.19
C ASP A 178 -5.37 -22.12 2.58
N PRO A 179 -5.97 -22.02 1.38
CA PRO A 179 -6.13 -20.76 0.66
C PRO A 179 -6.96 -19.74 1.45
N HIS A 180 -6.62 -18.46 1.32
CA HIS A 180 -7.33 -17.41 2.05
C HIS A 180 -8.80 -17.32 1.60
N PRO A 181 -9.79 -17.21 2.52
CA PRO A 181 -11.21 -17.24 2.16
C PRO A 181 -11.66 -16.18 1.15
N ARG A 182 -11.02 -15.00 1.14
CA ARG A 182 -11.33 -13.90 0.19
C ARG A 182 -10.49 -13.93 -1.08
N TYR A 183 -9.23 -14.34 -0.99
CA TYR A 183 -8.27 -14.22 -2.10
C TYR A 183 -8.09 -15.54 -2.85
N GLY A 184 -8.51 -16.68 -2.28
CA GLY A 184 -8.34 -18.00 -2.89
C GLY A 184 -6.88 -18.25 -3.24
N ASP A 185 -6.64 -18.64 -4.49
CA ASP A 185 -5.30 -18.90 -5.03
C ASP A 185 -4.57 -17.62 -5.50
N ARG A 186 -5.22 -16.45 -5.43
CA ARG A 186 -4.60 -15.18 -5.84
C ARG A 186 -3.58 -14.75 -4.78
N MET A 187 -2.31 -14.91 -5.12
CA MET A 187 -1.19 -14.52 -4.26
C MET A 187 -0.70 -13.08 -4.49
N GLU A 188 -1.07 -12.46 -5.61
CA GLU A 188 -0.54 -11.14 -6.00
C GLU A 188 -1.66 -10.19 -6.42
N VAL A 189 -1.53 -8.94 -5.98
CA VAL A 189 -2.30 -7.80 -6.45
C VAL A 189 -1.30 -6.77 -6.97
N ASP A 190 -1.45 -6.32 -8.21
CA ASP A 190 -0.55 -5.34 -8.80
C ASP A 190 -0.55 -4.03 -7.99
N TRP A 191 0.57 -3.32 -8.02
CA TRP A 191 0.74 -2.06 -7.30
C TRP A 191 -0.24 -0.99 -7.81
N HIS A 192 -0.60 -1.04 -9.09
CA HIS A 192 -1.42 -0.01 -9.72
C HIS A 192 -2.89 -0.09 -9.29
N PRO A 193 -3.52 1.05 -8.91
CA PRO A 193 -4.90 1.05 -8.41
C PRO A 193 -5.95 0.43 -9.34
N SER A 194 -5.76 0.45 -10.66
CA SER A 194 -6.68 -0.20 -11.61
C SER A 194 -6.81 -1.72 -11.41
N ALA A 195 -5.82 -2.37 -10.80
CA ALA A 195 -5.81 -3.81 -10.58
C ALA A 195 -6.23 -4.22 -9.15
N TRP A 196 -6.51 -3.24 -8.29
CA TRP A 196 -6.90 -3.46 -6.92
C TRP A 196 -8.30 -4.12 -6.84
N PRO A 197 -8.53 -5.04 -5.89
CA PRO A 197 -9.86 -5.57 -5.61
C PRO A 197 -10.88 -4.46 -5.33
N GLU A 198 -12.15 -4.72 -5.67
CA GLU A 198 -13.25 -3.76 -5.49
C GLU A 198 -13.33 -3.18 -4.07
N HIS A 199 -13.06 -3.98 -3.03
CA HIS A 199 -13.12 -3.50 -1.64
C HIS A 199 -11.94 -2.60 -1.27
N TRP A 200 -10.76 -2.78 -1.87
CA TRP A 200 -9.63 -1.85 -1.72
C TRP A 200 -9.93 -0.52 -2.41
N LEU A 201 -10.48 -0.60 -3.62
CA LEU A 201 -10.93 0.58 -4.35
C LEU A 201 -12.00 1.35 -3.57
N ALA A 202 -13.00 0.65 -3.04
CA ALA A 202 -14.05 1.25 -2.23
C ALA A 202 -13.52 1.98 -0.98
N SER A 203 -12.37 1.55 -0.45
CA SER A 203 -11.73 2.20 0.70
C SER A 203 -11.07 3.52 0.37
N ALA A 204 -10.57 3.67 -0.86
CA ALA A 204 -9.95 4.89 -1.37
C ALA A 204 -10.96 6.03 -1.65
N GLY A 205 -12.25 5.82 -1.33
CA GLY A 205 -13.29 6.83 -1.37
C GLY A 205 -14.02 6.98 -2.73
N PRO A 206 -14.69 8.12 -2.97
CA PRO A 206 -15.56 8.35 -4.14
C PRO A 206 -14.87 8.15 -5.49
N ALA A 207 -13.55 8.27 -5.53
CA ALA A 207 -12.75 8.16 -6.74
C ALA A 207 -12.83 6.76 -7.39
N ALA A 208 -13.18 5.71 -6.63
CA ALA A 208 -13.43 4.38 -7.17
C ALA A 208 -14.76 4.24 -7.92
N ALA A 209 -15.84 4.87 -7.43
CA ALA A 209 -17.13 4.89 -8.14
C ALA A 209 -17.06 5.68 -9.47
N GLU A 210 -15.98 6.43 -9.64
CA GLU A 210 -15.73 7.28 -10.78
C GLU A 210 -14.99 6.60 -11.94
N GLN A 211 -14.54 5.34 -11.77
CA GLN A 211 -13.65 4.62 -12.69
C GLN A 211 -14.18 4.32 -14.10
N HIS A 212 -15.48 4.44 -14.35
CA HIS A 212 -16.03 4.14 -15.67
C HIS A 212 -15.89 5.33 -16.62
N ALA A 213 -15.31 5.10 -17.80
CA ALA A 213 -15.29 6.08 -18.88
C ALA A 213 -16.71 6.56 -19.21
N ARG A 214 -16.92 7.87 -19.21
CA ARG A 214 -18.23 8.49 -19.44
C ARG A 214 -18.37 9.03 -20.87
N GLY A 215 -17.32 8.93 -21.68
CA GLY A 215 -17.24 9.44 -23.04
C GLY A 215 -16.80 10.90 -23.09
N ALA A 216 -16.05 11.23 -24.14
CA ALA A 216 -15.64 12.60 -24.42
C ALA A 216 -16.86 13.49 -24.72
N THR A 217 -16.88 14.68 -24.13
CA THR A 217 -17.90 15.69 -24.38
C THR A 217 -17.41 16.80 -25.31
N THR A 218 -16.11 16.85 -25.60
CA THR A 218 -15.46 17.84 -26.46
C THR A 218 -14.18 17.29 -27.09
N THR A 219 -13.52 18.09 -27.93
CA THR A 219 -12.18 17.81 -28.46
C THR A 219 -11.18 18.89 -28.02
N ILE A 220 -9.89 18.57 -28.07
CA ILE A 220 -8.80 19.50 -27.76
C ILE A 220 -8.86 20.72 -28.69
N ALA A 221 -9.12 20.54 -29.99
CA ALA A 221 -9.29 21.66 -30.91
C ALA A 221 -10.46 22.57 -30.52
N ALA A 222 -11.57 22.00 -30.05
CA ALA A 222 -12.72 22.79 -29.61
C ALA A 222 -12.43 23.58 -28.32
N LEU A 223 -11.72 23.00 -27.37
CA LEU A 223 -11.24 23.69 -26.17
C LEU A 223 -10.26 24.81 -26.51
N ARG A 224 -9.29 24.56 -27.39
CA ARG A 224 -8.28 25.55 -27.81
C ARG A 224 -8.86 26.70 -28.64
N ARG A 225 -9.98 26.50 -29.33
CA ARG A 225 -10.70 27.61 -29.99
C ARG A 225 -11.39 28.55 -29.00
N ASN A 226 -11.68 28.05 -27.80
CA ASN A 226 -12.35 28.78 -26.73
C ASN A 226 -11.46 28.84 -25.48
N LEU A 227 -10.26 29.43 -25.59
CA LEU A 227 -9.34 29.66 -24.47
C LEU A 227 -9.82 30.79 -23.56
N VAL A 228 -11.06 30.67 -23.10
CA VAL A 228 -11.64 31.54 -22.08
C VAL A 228 -11.53 30.80 -20.75
N ALA A 229 -11.06 31.51 -19.72
CA ALA A 229 -10.96 30.98 -18.37
C ALA A 229 -12.29 30.33 -17.93
N GLY A 230 -12.23 29.11 -17.40
CA GLY A 230 -13.40 28.38 -16.91
C GLY A 230 -14.12 27.54 -17.97
N VAL A 231 -13.70 27.57 -19.24
CA VAL A 231 -14.17 26.60 -20.23
C VAL A 231 -13.73 25.21 -19.78
N SER A 232 -14.68 24.28 -19.75
CA SER A 232 -14.46 22.91 -19.30
C SER A 232 -15.03 21.91 -20.28
N GLY A 233 -14.50 20.69 -20.21
CA GLY A 233 -15.03 19.58 -20.97
C GLY A 233 -14.23 18.32 -20.76
N ARG A 234 -14.79 17.20 -21.24
CA ARG A 234 -14.15 15.90 -21.16
C ARG A 234 -13.53 15.53 -22.48
N VAL A 235 -12.24 15.20 -22.48
CA VAL A 235 -11.50 14.73 -23.66
C VAL A 235 -11.03 13.31 -23.45
N HIS A 236 -11.04 12.51 -24.51
CA HIS A 236 -10.43 11.19 -24.53
C HIS A 236 -9.18 11.28 -25.41
N ALA A 237 -8.00 11.20 -24.81
CA ALA A 237 -6.75 11.52 -25.46
C ALA A 237 -5.64 10.52 -25.12
N GLN A 238 -4.72 10.34 -26.07
CA GLN A 238 -3.49 9.58 -25.88
C GLN A 238 -2.49 10.43 -25.12
N VAL A 239 -1.94 9.90 -24.02
CA VAL A 239 -0.78 10.48 -23.34
C VAL A 239 0.46 10.25 -24.19
N LEU A 240 1.12 11.35 -24.55
CA LEU A 240 2.34 11.39 -25.33
C LEU A 240 3.57 11.50 -24.43
N GLU A 241 3.50 12.35 -23.42
CA GLU A 241 4.58 12.62 -22.48
C GLU A 241 4.05 12.86 -21.07
N LEU A 242 4.86 12.49 -20.09
CA LEU A 242 4.59 12.57 -18.65
C LEU A 242 5.76 13.24 -17.94
N TRP A 243 5.47 14.26 -17.14
CA TRP A 243 6.44 14.98 -16.34
C TRP A 243 5.95 15.05 -14.89
N GLY A 244 6.52 14.21 -14.02
CA GLY A 244 6.12 14.09 -12.62
C GLY A 244 6.76 15.17 -11.73
N LEU A 245 5.96 15.73 -10.82
CA LEU A 245 6.37 16.58 -9.70
C LEU A 245 5.71 16.06 -8.42
N SER A 246 6.19 16.46 -7.24
CA SER A 246 5.62 16.04 -5.95
C SER A 246 4.15 16.44 -5.75
N GLU A 247 3.70 17.49 -6.44
CA GLU A 247 2.35 18.06 -6.31
C GLU A 247 1.37 17.56 -7.39
N GLY A 248 1.85 16.76 -8.36
CA GLY A 248 1.05 16.30 -9.49
C GLY A 248 1.89 16.00 -10.72
N VAL A 249 1.21 15.68 -11.82
CA VAL A 249 1.84 15.29 -13.08
C VAL A 249 1.40 16.25 -14.17
N ARG A 250 2.35 16.77 -14.94
CA ARG A 250 2.05 17.45 -16.19
C ARG A 250 2.07 16.43 -17.31
N VAL A 251 1.01 16.38 -18.11
CA VAL A 251 0.94 15.52 -19.29
C VAL A 251 0.71 16.30 -20.56
N SER A 252 1.32 15.80 -21.63
CA SER A 252 1.01 16.20 -23.00
C SER A 252 0.12 15.13 -23.61
N VAL A 253 -1.06 15.52 -24.08
CA VAL A 253 -2.05 14.58 -24.63
C VAL A 253 -2.53 15.00 -26.01
N ASP A 254 -2.92 14.03 -26.83
CA ASP A 254 -3.49 14.25 -28.17
C ASP A 254 -4.71 13.36 -28.41
N ASP A 255 -5.82 13.97 -28.85
CA ASP A 255 -7.07 13.28 -29.22
C ASP A 255 -7.23 13.10 -30.74
N GLY A 256 -6.19 13.42 -31.51
CA GLY A 256 -6.18 13.45 -32.98
C GLY A 256 -6.62 14.79 -33.56
N THR A 257 -7.08 15.73 -32.73
CA THR A 257 -7.45 17.10 -33.15
C THR A 257 -6.43 18.15 -32.71
N GLY A 258 -5.42 17.75 -31.94
CA GLY A 258 -4.30 18.59 -31.53
C GLY A 258 -3.80 18.25 -30.13
N VAL A 259 -2.69 18.89 -29.75
CA VAL A 259 -2.05 18.65 -28.44
C VAL A 259 -2.55 19.65 -27.39
N LEU A 260 -2.76 19.16 -26.16
CA LEU A 260 -3.03 19.94 -24.95
C LEU A 260 -2.07 19.53 -23.83
N HIS A 261 -1.58 20.52 -23.08
CA HIS A 261 -0.85 20.26 -21.83
C HIS A 261 -1.83 20.36 -20.66
N ILE A 262 -1.86 19.31 -19.84
CA ILE A 262 -2.77 19.19 -18.72
C ILE A 262 -1.96 19.01 -17.44
N TRP A 263 -2.14 19.92 -16.48
CA TRP A 263 -1.69 19.72 -15.11
C TRP A 263 -2.68 18.85 -14.36
N CYS A 264 -2.20 17.74 -13.80
CA CYS A 264 -2.98 16.78 -13.06
C CYS A 264 -2.52 16.80 -11.59
N PRO A 265 -3.21 17.53 -10.70
CA PRO A 265 -2.87 17.54 -9.27
C PRO A 265 -2.84 16.13 -8.66
N SER A 266 -1.98 15.90 -7.67
CA SER A 266 -1.87 14.59 -6.99
C SER A 266 -3.21 14.05 -6.47
N ALA A 267 -4.12 14.95 -6.06
CA ALA A 267 -5.47 14.62 -5.62
C ALA A 267 -6.37 14.00 -6.70
N VAL A 268 -6.06 14.16 -7.99
CA VAL A 268 -6.83 13.60 -9.12
C VAL A 268 -6.09 12.48 -9.86
N THR A 269 -4.81 12.26 -9.55
CA THR A 269 -3.93 11.29 -10.24
C THR A 269 -3.90 9.90 -9.63
N MET A 270 -4.72 9.61 -8.62
CA MET A 270 -4.76 8.28 -7.98
C MET A 270 -4.85 7.14 -9.01
N PHE A 271 -5.55 7.34 -10.13
CA PHE A 271 -5.76 6.34 -11.18
C PHE A 271 -5.00 6.62 -12.49
N GLY A 272 -4.14 7.65 -12.52
CA GLY A 272 -3.29 7.92 -13.68
C GLY A 272 -3.10 9.41 -13.99
N PRO A 273 -2.42 9.72 -15.11
CA PRO A 273 -1.66 8.78 -15.94
C PRO A 273 -0.29 8.45 -15.31
N ALA A 274 -0.02 7.16 -15.12
CA ALA A 274 1.28 6.64 -14.64
C ALA A 274 2.13 6.03 -15.77
N SER A 275 1.53 5.82 -16.95
CA SER A 275 2.15 5.23 -18.12
C SER A 275 1.61 5.88 -19.41
N PRO A 276 2.32 5.76 -20.55
CA PRO A 276 1.77 6.12 -21.85
C PRO A 276 0.55 5.24 -22.17
N GLY A 277 -0.60 5.86 -22.40
CA GLY A 277 -1.87 5.19 -22.64
C GLY A 277 -2.95 6.16 -23.07
N ARG A 278 -4.14 5.66 -23.40
CA ARG A 278 -5.30 6.51 -23.62
C ARG A 278 -5.99 6.76 -22.29
N PHE A 279 -6.38 7.99 -22.03
CA PHE A 279 -7.08 8.37 -20.82
C PHE A 279 -8.21 9.35 -21.15
N GLU A 280 -9.22 9.37 -20.29
CA GLU A 280 -10.29 10.35 -20.30
C GLU A 280 -10.02 11.42 -19.22
N PHE A 281 -9.97 12.69 -19.64
CA PHE A 281 -9.62 13.85 -18.81
C PHE A 281 -10.82 14.80 -18.72
N ASP A 282 -11.32 15.08 -17.52
CA ASP A 282 -12.14 16.27 -17.29
C ASP A 282 -11.20 17.46 -17.09
N VAL A 283 -11.19 18.38 -18.05
CA VAL A 283 -10.27 19.53 -18.04
C VAL A 283 -11.01 20.84 -17.86
N VAL A 284 -10.38 21.79 -17.17
CA VAL A 284 -10.78 23.19 -17.09
C VAL A 284 -9.63 24.06 -17.59
N ILE A 285 -9.89 24.96 -18.52
CA ILE A 285 -8.89 25.93 -19.00
C ILE A 285 -8.69 26.99 -17.93
N THR A 286 -7.45 27.13 -17.46
CA THR A 286 -7.06 28.21 -16.54
C THR A 286 -6.08 29.16 -17.27
N PRO A 287 -6.24 30.48 -17.13
CA PRO A 287 -5.40 31.44 -17.83
C PRO A 287 -3.98 31.52 -17.26
N ASP A 288 -3.76 31.09 -16.02
CA ASP A 288 -2.46 31.10 -15.35
C ASP A 288 -2.32 29.82 -14.49
N ALA A 289 -1.79 28.75 -15.07
CA ALA A 289 -1.18 27.71 -14.25
C ALA A 289 0.23 28.21 -13.84
N PRO A 290 0.65 28.07 -12.58
CA PRO A 290 1.82 28.75 -12.02
C PRO A 290 3.19 28.40 -12.65
N HIS A 291 3.22 27.56 -13.69
CA HIS A 291 4.42 27.16 -14.43
C HIS A 291 4.31 27.26 -15.96
N ALA A 292 3.34 28.03 -16.49
CA ALA A 292 2.97 27.99 -17.91
C ALA A 292 3.63 29.06 -18.80
N THR A 293 4.23 28.64 -19.92
CA THR A 293 4.57 29.50 -21.08
C THR A 293 3.57 29.38 -22.23
N HIS A 294 2.54 28.54 -22.11
CA HIS A 294 1.46 28.30 -23.08
C HIS A 294 0.13 28.05 -22.36
N ALA A 295 -1.00 28.10 -23.08
CA ALA A 295 -2.31 27.80 -22.49
C ALA A 295 -2.33 26.39 -21.87
N GLU A 296 -2.53 26.32 -20.56
CA GLU A 296 -2.57 25.09 -19.78
C GLU A 296 -4.00 24.80 -19.31
N ALA A 297 -4.33 23.52 -19.26
CA ALA A 297 -5.57 23.05 -18.65
C ALA A 297 -5.24 22.34 -17.34
N VAL A 298 -6.17 22.37 -16.39
CA VAL A 298 -6.07 21.59 -15.16
C VAL A 298 -7.03 20.42 -15.28
N ALA A 299 -6.53 19.20 -15.12
CA ALA A 299 -7.38 18.04 -14.93
C ALA A 299 -8.05 18.16 -13.57
N VAL A 300 -9.36 18.04 -13.57
CA VAL A 300 -10.17 17.93 -12.36
C VAL A 300 -10.57 16.47 -12.11
N ARG A 301 -10.39 15.60 -13.11
CA ARG A 301 -10.56 14.14 -13.01
C ARG A 301 -9.89 13.41 -14.18
N LEU A 302 -9.44 12.18 -13.91
CA LEU A 302 -8.70 11.32 -14.82
C LEU A 302 -9.24 9.89 -14.75
N LEU A 303 -9.40 9.24 -15.91
CA LEU A 303 -9.88 7.87 -16.01
C LEU A 303 -9.09 7.10 -17.07
N ASP A 304 -8.66 5.89 -16.75
CA ASP A 304 -8.12 4.93 -17.70
C ASP A 304 -9.28 4.10 -18.27
N PRO A 305 -9.61 4.20 -19.57
CA PRO A 305 -10.66 3.41 -20.21
C PRO A 305 -10.27 1.95 -20.46
N GLU A 306 -9.00 1.58 -20.27
CA GLU A 306 -8.49 0.21 -20.46
C GLU A 306 -8.24 -0.55 -19.13
N ALA A 307 -8.50 0.11 -17.99
CA ALA A 307 -8.55 -0.48 -16.64
C ALA A 307 -9.81 -1.34 -16.45
#